data_AF-A0A952NKR1-F1
#
_entry.id   AF-A0A952NKR1-F1
#
_cell.length_a   1.000
_cell.length_b   1.000
_cell.length_c   1.000
_cell.angle_alpha   90.00
_cell.angle_beta   90.00
_cell.angle_gamma   90.00
#
_symmetry.space_group_name_H-M   'P 1'
#
loop_
_entity.id
_entity.type
_entity.pdbx_description
1 polymer ?
#
loop_
_entity_poly.entity_id
_entity_poly.type
_entity_poly.pdbx_seq_one_letter_code
_entity_poly.pdbx_strand_id
1 'polypeptide(L)' 'MSVLILMIPMALLMGLGFLAAFLYGVNDGQFDDVETPAHRILKNETPSSGKD' A
#
# COMPACT_ATOMS: atom_id res chain seq x y z
N MET A 1 -21.78 -19.71 25.79
CA MET A 1 -20.70 -18.98 26.52
C MET A 1 -19.29 -19.49 26.20
N SER A 2 -19.08 -20.79 25.91
CA SER A 2 -17.74 -21.33 25.59
C SER A 2 -17.15 -20.82 24.25
N VAL A 3 -17.97 -20.66 23.20
CA VAL A 3 -17.45 -20.27 21.87
C VAL A 3 -16.90 -18.83 21.84
N LEU A 4 -17.43 -17.94 22.68
CA LEU A 4 -16.97 -16.55 22.76
C LEU A 4 -15.52 -16.46 23.23
N ILE A 5 -15.09 -17.38 24.11
CA ILE A 5 -13.72 -17.46 24.60
C ILE A 5 -12.72 -17.76 23.46
N LEU A 6 -13.16 -18.48 22.42
CA LEU A 6 -12.35 -18.74 21.23
C LEU A 6 -12.47 -17.64 20.17
N MET A 7 -13.69 -17.13 19.97
CA MET A 7 -13.97 -16.14 18.93
C MET A 7 -13.35 -14.78 19.21
N ILE A 8 -13.32 -14.34 20.48
CA ILE A 8 -12.73 -13.05 20.86
C ILE A 8 -11.24 -12.96 20.53
N PRO A 9 -10.37 -13.89 20.98
CA PRO A 9 -8.95 -13.83 20.64
C PRO A 9 -8.72 -14.05 19.14
N MET A 10 -9.52 -14.89 18.47
CA MET A 10 -9.40 -15.09 17.03
C MET A 10 -9.72 -13.82 16.24
N ALA A 11 -10.78 -13.09 16.61
CA ALA A 11 -11.13 -11.82 16.00
C ALA A 11 -10.06 -10.75 16.27
N LEU A 12 -9.51 -10.69 17.48
CA LEU A 12 -8.40 -9.79 17.81
C LEU A 12 -7.15 -10.09 16.98
N LEU A 13 -6.78 -11.36 16.83
CA LEU A 13 -5.65 -11.78 16.00
C LEU A 13 -5.86 -11.43 14.52
N MET A 14 -7.07 -11.63 13.98
CA MET A 14 -7.40 -11.20 12.62
C MET A 14 -7.31 -9.68 12.48
N GLY A 15 -7.88 -8.91 13.41
CA GLY A 15 -7.84 -7.45 13.38
C GLY A 15 -6.41 -6.91 13.44
N LEU A 16 -5.59 -7.44 14.35
CA LEU A 16 -4.17 -7.09 14.44
C LEU A 16 -3.38 -7.53 13.20
N GLY A 17 -3.70 -8.68 12.63
CA GLY A 17 -3.07 -9.17 11.40
C GLY A 17 -3.33 -8.24 10.22
N PHE A 18 -4.58 -7.82 10.02
CA PHE A 18 -4.93 -6.84 8.99
C PHE A 18 -4.29 -5.48 9.24
N LEU A 19 -4.27 -5.02 10.50
CA LEU A 19 -3.62 -3.76 10.85
C LEU A 19 -2.11 -3.80 10.56
N ALA A 20 -1.43 -4.88 10.93
CA ALA A 20 0.00 -5.06 10.66
C ALA A 20 0.29 -5.11 9.15
N ALA A 21 -0.53 -5.84 8.38
CA ALA A 21 -0.41 -5.89 6.92
C ALA A 21 -0.63 -4.51 6.29
N PHE A 22 -1.61 -3.74 6.80
CA PHE A 22 -1.85 -2.37 6.35
C PHE A 22 -0.66 -1.45 6.63
N LEU A 23 -0.12 -1.45 7.85
CA LEU A 23 1.05 -0.64 8.20
C LEU A 23 2.29 -1.02 7.39
N TYR A 24 2.48 -2.32 7.13
CA TYR A 24 3.53 -2.80 6.24
C TYR A 24 3.38 -2.25 4.83
N GLY A 25 2.18 -2.33 4.23
CA GLY A 25 1.92 -1.80 2.88
C GLY A 25 2.08 -0.28 2.77
N VAL A 26 1.76 0.46 3.83
CA VAL A 26 2.03 1.91 3.91
C VAL A 26 3.53 2.19 3.91
N ASN A 27 4.31 1.45 4.71
CA ASN A 27 5.76 1.63 4.77
C ASN A 27 6.50 1.16 3.50
N ASP A 28 5.94 0.18 2.78
CA ASP A 28 6.51 -0.35 1.53
C ASP A 28 6.28 0.58 0.32
N GLY A 29 5.61 1.72 0.52
CA GLY A 29 5.35 2.72 -0.52
C GLY A 29 4.35 2.25 -1.58
N GLN A 30 3.53 1.22 -1.29
CA GLN A 30 2.53 0.71 -2.23
C GLN A 30 1.49 1.78 -2.61
N PHE A 31 1.28 2.77 -1.75
CA PHE A 31 0.37 3.90 -1.98
C PHE A 31 1.05 5.12 -2.62
N ASP A 32 2.36 5.07 -2.89
CA ASP A 32 3.09 6.19 -3.49
C ASP A 32 2.89 6.28 -5.01
N ASP A 33 2.50 5.17 -5.66
CA ASP A 33 2.18 5.14 -7.10
C ASP A 33 0.71 5.52 -7.37
N VAL A 34 0.37 6.76 -6.98
CA VAL A 34 -0.94 7.39 -7.25
C VAL A 34 -1.04 7.99 -8.66
N GLU A 35 0.08 8.06 -9.40
CA GLU A 35 0.08 8.60 -10.76
C GLU A 35 -0.37 7.53 -11.78
N THR A 36 -1.55 7.75 -12.36
CA THR A 36 -2.03 6.88 -13.45
C THR A 36 -1.08 6.91 -14.66
N PRO A 37 -0.86 5.78 -15.36
CA PRO A 37 0.09 5.68 -16.49
C PRO A 37 -0.15 6.70 -17.61
N ALA A 38 -1.41 7.12 -17.82
CA ALA A 38 -1.78 8.10 -18.84
C ALA A 38 -1.17 9.50 -18.60
N HIS A 39 -1.00 9.90 -17.33
CA HIS A 39 -0.37 11.18 -16.98
C HIS A 39 1.15 11.17 -17.17
N ARG A 40 1.80 10.01 -17.05
CA ARG A 40 3.24 9.84 -17.33
C ARG A 40 3.58 10.09 -18.79
N ILE A 41 2.71 9.70 -19.72
CA ILE A 41 2.91 9.92 -21.16
C ILE A 41 2.81 11.40 -21.55
N LEU A 42 2.08 12.20 -20.77
CA LEU A 42 1.90 13.65 -21.02
C LEU A 42 3.02 14.50 -20.38
N LYS A 43 3.57 14.06 -19.24
CA LYS A 43 4.79 14.64 -18.65
C LYS A 43 6.01 14.19 -19.44
N ASN A 44 6.24 14.85 -20.58
CA ASN A 44 7.48 14.74 -21.34
C ASN A 44 8.62 15.35 -20.51
N GLU A 45 9.37 14.52 -19.77
CA GLU A 45 10.76 14.85 -19.46
C GLU A 45 11.48 14.93 -20.80
N THR A 46 11.57 16.15 -21.33
CA THR A 46 12.30 16.43 -22.54
C THR A 46 13.75 16.03 -22.24
N PRO A 47 14.36 15.07 -22.96
CA PRO A 47 15.77 14.81 -22.78
C PRO A 47 16.48 16.12 -23.12
N SER A 48 17.14 16.72 -22.14
CA SER A 48 18.06 17.82 -22.37
C SER A 48 19.00 17.37 -23.49
N SER A 49 18.78 17.90 -24.68
CA SER A 49 19.65 17.75 -25.83
C SER A 49 20.98 18.40 -25.49
N GLY A 50 21.85 17.66 -24.82
CA GLY A 50 23.28 17.92 -24.78
C GLY A 50 23.80 17.79 -26.19
N LYS A 51 23.95 18.94 -26.85
CA LYS A 51 24.74 19.07 -28.08
C LYS A 51 26.20 18.88 -27.69
N ASP A 52 26.79 17.79 -28.16
CA ASP A 52 28.19 17.77 -28.56
C ASP A 52 28.30 18.25 -30.02
#